data_AF-A0A0A7FWD7-F1
#
_entry.id   AF-A0A0A7FWD7-F1
#
_cell.length_a   1.000
_cell.length_b   1.000
_cell.length_c   1.000
_cell.angle_alpha   90.00
_cell.angle_beta   90.00
_cell.angle_gamma   90.00
#
_symmetry.space_group_name_H-M   'P 1'
#
loop_
_entity.id
_entity.type
_entity.pdbx_description
1 polymer ?
#
loop_
_entity_poly.entity_id
_entity_poly.type
_entity_poly.pdbx_seq_one_letter_code
_entity_poly.pdbx_strand_id
1 'polypeptide(L)'
;MSDCSNCASKNTCASKGITSCPSKKMPKYGNIKNVIGVISGKGGVGKSTVTGIMATMLRKKGYKVGVLDADITGPSMPRFFGINNQRAQIISLDEQNVKFIPATTKSGIKVMSMNLLTQVEDDPVIWRGPVITGVLQQMYYDTAWEELDYLLIDMPPGTGDIALTVMNEFNIKELIIVSTPQDMVSMIVKKVVKMAEKVKVPVRGVVENMSYITCDDCQKKIRVFSKKSAEEHAEYLGLPLIGELPINLELTEALEKGIAEEYVLDDPLYSLIFEGLY
;
A
#
# COMPACT_ATOMS: atom_id res chain seq x y z
N MET A 1 30.60 22.61 -0.33
CA MET A 1 30.22 23.76 -1.18
C MET A 1 31.31 23.87 -2.23
N SER A 2 31.00 23.56 -3.48
CA SER A 2 31.95 23.68 -4.60
C SER A 2 31.83 25.08 -5.18
N ASP A 3 32.90 25.87 -5.12
CA ASP A 3 32.93 27.25 -5.62
C ASP A 3 32.85 27.29 -7.16
N CYS A 4 31.82 27.96 -7.68
CA CYS A 4 31.57 28.19 -9.12
C CYS A 4 32.41 29.33 -9.72
N SER A 5 33.51 29.74 -9.09
CA SER A 5 34.29 30.92 -9.49
C SER A 5 35.08 30.74 -10.79
N ASN A 6 35.38 29.52 -11.21
CA ASN A 6 36.22 29.21 -12.39
C ASN A 6 35.47 28.63 -13.60
N CYS A 7 34.13 28.75 -13.66
CA CYS A 7 33.37 28.16 -14.77
C CYS A 7 33.26 29.11 -15.98
N ALA A 8 33.74 28.67 -17.14
CA ALA A 8 33.85 29.45 -18.38
C ALA A 8 32.49 29.84 -19.02
N SER A 9 31.38 29.26 -18.55
CA SER A 9 30.01 29.50 -19.03
C SER A 9 29.17 30.37 -18.08
N LYS A 10 29.81 31.13 -17.18
CA LYS A 10 29.16 31.98 -16.17
C LYS A 10 28.09 32.93 -16.73
N ASN A 11 28.28 33.42 -17.96
CA ASN A 11 27.38 34.41 -18.56
C ASN A 11 26.20 33.80 -19.34
N THR A 12 26.14 32.48 -19.51
CA THR A 12 25.05 31.75 -20.20
C THR A 12 24.24 30.86 -19.26
N CYS A 13 24.64 30.72 -17.99
CA CYS A 13 23.86 30.01 -16.99
C CYS A 13 22.64 30.83 -16.55
N ALA A 14 21.48 30.57 -17.16
CA ALA A 14 20.17 30.95 -16.64
C ALA A 14 19.71 30.01 -15.51
N SER A 15 20.61 29.56 -14.63
CA SER A 15 20.23 28.80 -13.44
C SER A 15 19.68 29.75 -12.39
N LYS A 16 18.44 30.18 -12.59
CA LYS A 16 17.56 30.57 -11.48
C LYS A 16 17.68 29.49 -10.41
N GLY A 17 17.95 29.93 -9.18
CA GLY A 17 18.26 29.09 -8.04
C GLY A 17 17.38 27.84 -7.96
N ILE A 18 18.04 26.69 -7.95
CA ILE A 18 17.43 25.42 -7.54
C ILE A 18 17.20 25.53 -6.04
N THR A 19 16.07 26.13 -5.66
CA THR A 19 15.50 26.07 -4.32
C THR A 19 14.03 25.72 -4.45
N SER A 20 13.75 24.50 -4.90
CA SER A 20 12.63 23.77 -4.35
C SER A 20 13.15 22.37 -4.01
N CYS A 21 13.13 22.03 -2.72
CA CYS A 21 13.00 20.62 -2.37
C CYS A 21 11.79 20.11 -3.17
N PRO A 22 11.83 18.92 -3.80
CA PRO A 22 10.63 18.38 -4.40
C PRO A 22 9.61 18.23 -3.28
N SER A 23 8.66 19.17 -3.21
CA SER A 23 7.55 19.10 -2.29
C SER A 23 6.80 17.84 -2.67
N LYS A 24 6.66 16.89 -1.72
CA LYS A 24 5.83 15.70 -1.91
C LYS A 24 4.50 16.17 -2.49
N LYS A 25 4.16 15.63 -3.65
CA LYS A 25 3.03 16.14 -4.41
C LYS A 25 1.75 15.70 -3.71
N MET A 26 0.74 16.56 -3.72
CA MET A 26 -0.57 16.28 -3.12
C MET A 26 -1.58 15.93 -4.22
N PRO A 27 -2.61 15.11 -3.90
CA PRO A 27 -3.70 14.84 -4.84
C PRO A 27 -4.40 16.13 -5.30
N LYS A 28 -4.74 16.20 -6.59
CA LYS A 28 -5.37 17.36 -7.24
C LYS A 28 -6.86 17.48 -6.91
N TYR A 29 -7.55 16.34 -6.78
CA TYR A 29 -9.01 16.28 -6.62
C TYR A 29 -9.42 15.66 -5.27
N GLY A 30 -9.00 16.28 -4.18
CA GLY A 30 -9.39 15.86 -2.83
C GLY A 30 -8.42 16.34 -1.78
N ASN A 31 -8.74 16.04 -0.52
CA ASN A 31 -7.90 16.28 0.62
C ASN A 31 -7.84 15.02 1.47
N ILE A 32 -6.61 14.56 1.73
CA ILE A 32 -6.34 13.29 2.39
C ILE A 32 -5.58 13.58 3.68
N LYS A 33 -6.19 13.28 4.82
CA LYS A 33 -5.59 13.57 6.14
C LYS A 33 -4.39 12.67 6.44
N ASN A 34 -4.50 11.38 6.13
CA ASN A 34 -3.46 10.39 6.40
C ASN A 34 -3.25 9.50 5.19
N VAL A 35 -2.02 9.51 4.63
CA VAL A 35 -1.60 8.56 3.60
C VAL A 35 -0.69 7.53 4.26
N ILE A 36 -1.09 6.27 4.24
CA ILE A 36 -0.34 5.16 4.85
C ILE A 36 0.10 4.21 3.73
N GLY A 37 1.40 3.97 3.63
CA GLY A 37 1.93 2.98 2.69
C GLY A 37 2.04 1.61 3.35
N VAL A 38 1.53 0.58 2.70
CA VAL A 38 1.66 -0.81 3.13
C VAL A 38 2.65 -1.51 2.22
N ILE A 39 3.76 -2.00 2.76
CA ILE A 39 4.88 -2.57 1.97
C ILE A 39 5.34 -3.90 2.55
N SER A 40 5.87 -4.78 1.69
CA SER A 40 6.49 -6.04 2.09
C SER A 40 7.91 -6.18 1.57
N GLY A 41 8.70 -7.06 2.18
CA GLY A 41 10.03 -7.40 1.67
C GLY A 41 10.00 -8.18 0.35
N LYS A 42 9.03 -9.07 0.19
CA LYS A 42 8.87 -9.94 -0.97
C LYS A 42 7.39 -10.08 -1.37
N GLY A 43 7.15 -10.59 -2.58
CA GLY A 43 5.82 -10.97 -3.03
C GLY A 43 5.28 -12.21 -2.28
N GLY A 44 3.96 -12.34 -2.20
CA GLY A 44 3.30 -13.53 -1.63
C GLY A 44 3.14 -13.57 -0.11
N VAL A 45 3.53 -12.51 0.62
CA VAL A 45 3.34 -12.45 2.09
C VAL A 45 1.93 -12.03 2.53
N GLY A 46 1.02 -11.77 1.58
CA GLY A 46 -0.34 -11.29 1.85
C GLY A 46 -0.45 -9.79 2.15
N LYS A 47 0.50 -8.97 1.70
CA LYS A 47 0.49 -7.50 1.81
C LYS A 47 -0.86 -6.91 1.39
N SER A 48 -1.31 -7.23 0.18
CA SER A 48 -2.58 -6.79 -0.40
C SER A 48 -3.78 -7.20 0.46
N THR A 49 -3.80 -8.43 0.97
CA THR A 49 -4.84 -8.91 1.89
C THR A 49 -4.87 -8.08 3.18
N VAL A 50 -3.70 -7.80 3.77
CA VAL A 50 -3.61 -6.94 4.97
C VAL A 50 -4.07 -5.51 4.66
N THR A 51 -3.69 -4.94 3.52
CA THR A 51 -4.18 -3.63 3.06
C THR A 51 -5.71 -3.59 2.99
N GLY A 52 -6.31 -4.61 2.38
CA GLY A 52 -7.77 -4.76 2.30
C GLY A 52 -8.43 -4.87 3.67
N ILE A 53 -7.92 -5.73 4.55
CA ILE A 53 -8.46 -5.88 5.92
C ILE A 53 -8.39 -4.54 6.67
N MET A 54 -7.25 -3.86 6.61
CA MET A 54 -7.05 -2.56 7.25
C MET A 54 -8.03 -1.50 6.73
N ALA A 55 -8.26 -1.46 5.41
CA ALA A 55 -9.21 -0.54 4.79
C ALA A 55 -10.63 -0.81 5.31
N THR A 56 -11.03 -2.08 5.35
CA THR A 56 -12.33 -2.53 5.85
C THR A 56 -12.52 -2.18 7.33
N MET A 57 -11.50 -2.38 8.17
CA MET A 57 -11.56 -2.04 9.60
C MET A 57 -11.62 -0.53 9.85
N LEU A 58 -10.86 0.27 9.10
CA LEU A 58 -10.99 1.73 9.13
C LEU A 58 -12.41 2.17 8.75
N ARG A 59 -12.97 1.55 7.70
CA ARG A 59 -14.32 1.87 7.24
C ARG A 59 -15.37 1.47 8.27
N LYS A 60 -15.23 0.30 8.91
CA LYS A 60 -16.08 -0.18 10.01
C LYS A 60 -16.10 0.80 11.19
N LYS A 61 -14.98 1.46 11.48
CA LYS A 61 -14.88 2.53 12.50
C LYS A 61 -15.51 3.86 12.09
N GLY A 62 -16.02 3.99 10.86
CA GLY A 62 -16.72 5.19 10.38
C GLY A 62 -15.84 6.19 9.63
N TYR A 63 -14.56 5.86 9.37
CA TYR A 63 -13.68 6.74 8.60
C TYR A 63 -14.03 6.75 7.10
N LYS A 64 -13.66 7.83 6.41
CA LYS A 64 -13.64 7.90 4.95
C LYS A 64 -12.33 7.33 4.44
N VAL A 65 -12.40 6.22 3.69
CA VAL A 65 -11.24 5.42 3.32
C VAL A 65 -11.10 5.31 1.82
N GLY A 66 -9.88 5.50 1.33
CA GLY A 66 -9.46 5.15 -0.02
C GLY A 66 -8.38 4.08 0.00
N VAL A 67 -8.29 3.33 -1.11
CA VAL A 67 -7.22 2.37 -1.38
C VAL A 67 -6.69 2.62 -2.78
N LEU A 68 -5.38 2.85 -2.86
CA LEU A 68 -4.63 2.91 -4.11
C LEU A 68 -3.80 1.63 -4.24
N ASP A 69 -4.11 0.84 -5.25
CA ASP A 69 -3.33 -0.34 -5.62
C ASP A 69 -2.15 0.06 -6.50
N ALA A 70 -0.95 -0.02 -5.92
CA ALA A 70 0.30 0.26 -6.61
C ALA A 70 1.12 -1.01 -6.90
N ASP A 71 0.60 -2.20 -6.56
CA ASP A 71 1.24 -3.50 -6.80
C ASP A 71 0.73 -4.11 -8.11
N ILE A 72 1.29 -3.61 -9.19
CA ILE A 72 0.91 -3.96 -10.58
C ILE A 72 1.16 -5.43 -10.91
N THR A 73 2.06 -6.07 -10.17
CA THR A 73 2.48 -7.46 -10.39
C THR A 73 1.71 -8.46 -9.53
N GLY A 74 0.92 -7.99 -8.57
CA GLY A 74 0.25 -8.81 -7.57
C GLY A 74 -1.24 -9.02 -7.83
N PRO A 75 -1.90 -9.87 -7.01
CA PRO A 75 -3.35 -9.93 -6.97
C PRO A 75 -3.90 -8.55 -6.54
N SER A 76 -4.90 -8.05 -7.27
CA SER A 76 -5.31 -6.65 -7.20
C SER A 76 -6.34 -6.36 -6.10
N MET A 77 -6.35 -5.13 -5.59
CA MET A 77 -7.35 -4.65 -4.62
C MET A 77 -8.81 -4.84 -5.07
N PRO A 78 -9.16 -4.66 -6.36
CA PRO A 78 -10.49 -5.00 -6.87
C PRO A 78 -10.96 -6.41 -6.53
N ARG A 79 -10.06 -7.40 -6.52
CA ARG A 79 -10.39 -8.79 -6.19
C ARG A 79 -10.75 -8.93 -4.71
N PHE A 80 -10.01 -8.27 -3.83
CA PHE A 80 -10.31 -8.27 -2.40
C PHE A 80 -11.72 -7.74 -2.12
N PHE A 81 -12.10 -6.65 -2.77
CA PHE A 81 -13.40 -6.01 -2.54
C PHE A 81 -14.55 -6.56 -3.43
N GLY A 82 -14.30 -7.58 -4.26
CA GLY A 82 -15.33 -8.15 -5.13
C GLY A 82 -15.82 -7.20 -6.23
N ILE A 83 -15.00 -6.23 -6.64
CA ILE A 83 -15.36 -5.18 -7.62
C ILE A 83 -14.63 -5.35 -8.96
N ASN A 84 -14.13 -6.54 -9.28
CA ASN A 84 -13.43 -6.84 -10.54
C ASN A 84 -14.24 -6.48 -11.80
N ASN A 85 -15.57 -6.55 -11.71
CA ASN A 85 -16.47 -6.20 -12.82
C ASN A 85 -16.79 -4.70 -12.91
N GLN A 86 -16.38 -3.91 -11.91
CA GLN A 86 -16.49 -2.46 -11.98
C GLN A 86 -15.35 -1.88 -12.82
N ARG A 87 -15.53 -0.67 -13.32
CA ARG A 87 -14.50 0.06 -14.06
C ARG A 87 -14.34 1.44 -13.47
N ALA A 88 -13.09 1.86 -13.30
CA ALA A 88 -12.79 3.25 -13.01
C ALA A 88 -13.04 4.06 -14.28
N GLN A 89 -13.71 5.20 -14.15
CA GLN A 89 -14.01 6.05 -15.30
C GLN A 89 -12.87 7.05 -15.50
N ILE A 90 -12.47 7.24 -16.76
CA ILE A 90 -11.51 8.27 -17.14
C ILE A 90 -12.30 9.40 -17.79
N ILE A 91 -12.29 10.58 -17.16
CA ILE A 91 -12.90 11.79 -17.70
C ILE A 91 -11.77 12.65 -18.26
N SER A 92 -11.76 12.88 -19.57
CA SER A 92 -10.89 13.88 -20.18
C SER A 92 -11.44 15.27 -19.86
N LEU A 93 -10.63 16.09 -19.20
CA LEU A 93 -10.98 17.48 -18.91
C LEU A 93 -10.53 18.42 -20.04
N ASP A 94 -9.39 18.10 -20.66
CA ASP A 94 -8.84 18.75 -21.86
C ASP A 94 -7.87 17.80 -22.59
N GLU A 95 -7.12 18.29 -23.59
CA GLU A 95 -6.17 17.50 -24.40
C GLU A 95 -5.02 16.88 -23.58
N GLN A 96 -4.74 17.39 -22.37
CA GLN A 96 -3.57 17.01 -21.56
C GLN A 96 -3.93 16.53 -20.15
N ASN A 97 -5.13 16.84 -19.66
CA ASN A 97 -5.59 16.52 -18.31
C ASN A 97 -6.68 15.46 -18.31
N VAL A 98 -6.41 14.40 -17.55
CA VAL A 98 -7.39 13.35 -17.21
C VAL A 98 -7.82 13.50 -15.75
N LYS A 99 -9.02 13.01 -15.45
CA LYS A 99 -9.51 12.84 -14.08
C LYS A 99 -10.03 11.42 -13.94
N PHE A 100 -9.53 10.68 -12.96
CA PHE A 100 -9.99 9.33 -12.68
C PHE A 100 -11.10 9.36 -11.64
N ILE A 101 -12.17 8.62 -11.89
CA ILE A 101 -13.23 8.35 -10.92
C ILE A 101 -12.98 6.95 -10.35
N PRO A 102 -12.69 6.83 -9.04
CA PRO A 102 -12.43 5.54 -8.42
C PRO A 102 -13.69 4.68 -8.37
N ALA A 103 -13.51 3.37 -8.40
CA ALA A 103 -14.58 2.43 -8.07
C ALA A 103 -14.92 2.56 -6.58
N THR A 104 -16.15 2.21 -6.19
CA THR A 104 -16.59 2.29 -4.79
C THR A 104 -17.13 0.94 -4.34
N THR A 105 -16.62 0.44 -3.22
CA THR A 105 -17.06 -0.83 -2.64
C THR A 105 -18.47 -0.71 -2.04
N LYS A 106 -19.08 -1.84 -1.66
CA LYS A 106 -20.41 -1.83 -1.03
C LYS A 106 -20.41 -1.03 0.27
N SER A 107 -19.32 -1.09 1.04
CA SER A 107 -19.22 -0.32 2.28
C SER A 107 -18.89 1.16 2.05
N GLY A 108 -18.48 1.56 0.85
CA GLY A 108 -18.15 2.94 0.48
C GLY A 108 -16.65 3.27 0.48
N ILE A 109 -15.78 2.27 0.42
CA ILE A 109 -14.33 2.47 0.24
C ILE A 109 -14.06 2.85 -1.21
N LYS A 110 -13.28 3.90 -1.46
CA LYS A 110 -12.86 4.28 -2.82
C LYS A 110 -11.64 3.47 -3.23
N VAL A 111 -11.68 2.82 -4.38
CA VAL A 111 -10.61 1.95 -4.86
C VAL A 111 -10.13 2.42 -6.23
N MET A 112 -8.82 2.62 -6.35
CA MET A 112 -8.15 2.88 -7.61
C MET A 112 -7.08 1.82 -7.84
N SER A 113 -7.15 1.14 -8.99
CA SER A 113 -6.22 0.08 -9.39
C SER A 113 -6.09 0.06 -10.90
N MET A 114 -4.94 -0.38 -11.40
CA MET A 114 -4.73 -0.53 -12.84
C MET A 114 -5.70 -1.54 -13.47
N ASN A 115 -6.07 -2.60 -12.74
CA ASN A 115 -7.04 -3.59 -13.22
C ASN A 115 -8.44 -3.00 -13.44
N LEU A 116 -8.76 -1.86 -12.84
CA LEU A 116 -10.03 -1.16 -13.08
C LEU A 116 -10.00 -0.27 -14.33
N LEU A 117 -8.79 0.01 -14.86
CA LEU A 117 -8.56 0.86 -16.03
C LEU A 117 -8.36 0.04 -17.31
N THR A 118 -7.88 -1.20 -17.21
CA THR A 118 -7.67 -2.09 -18.36
C THR A 118 -8.98 -2.81 -18.74
N GLN A 119 -9.31 -2.83 -20.04
CA GLN A 119 -10.51 -3.53 -20.53
C GLN A 119 -10.29 -5.05 -20.70
N VAL A 120 -9.04 -5.50 -20.68
CA VAL A 120 -8.65 -6.90 -20.96
C VAL A 120 -7.70 -7.36 -19.86
N GLU A 121 -8.11 -8.36 -19.08
CA GLU A 121 -7.30 -8.96 -18.00
C GLU A 121 -6.16 -9.85 -18.54
N ASP A 122 -6.29 -10.35 -19.77
CA ASP A 122 -5.44 -11.42 -20.33
C ASP A 122 -4.39 -10.97 -21.36
N ASP A 123 -4.38 -9.69 -21.78
CA ASP A 123 -3.36 -9.20 -22.70
C ASP A 123 -2.09 -8.83 -21.93
N PRO A 124 -0.92 -9.42 -22.24
CA PRO A 124 0.33 -9.07 -21.60
C PRO A 124 0.77 -7.69 -22.10
N VAL A 125 0.26 -6.63 -21.47
CA VAL A 125 0.73 -5.29 -21.74
C VAL A 125 2.14 -5.19 -21.13
N ILE A 126 3.16 -5.17 -21.99
CA ILE A 126 4.55 -4.99 -21.56
C ILE A 126 4.75 -3.52 -21.23
N TRP A 127 4.40 -3.13 -20.01
CA TRP A 127 4.66 -1.78 -19.53
C TRP A 127 6.13 -1.64 -19.14
N ARG A 128 6.83 -0.66 -19.71
CA ARG A 128 8.17 -0.27 -19.24
C ARG A 128 8.05 0.48 -17.92
N GLY A 129 9.01 0.30 -17.01
CA GLY A 129 9.02 0.91 -15.68
C GLY A 129 8.65 2.39 -15.61
N PRO A 130 9.19 3.28 -16.49
CA PRO A 130 8.81 4.69 -16.49
C PRO A 130 7.33 4.96 -16.77
N VAL A 131 6.69 4.13 -17.61
CA VAL A 131 5.27 4.25 -17.95
C VAL A 131 4.42 3.85 -16.75
N ILE A 132 4.78 2.74 -16.10
CA ILE A 132 4.17 2.29 -14.84
C ILE A 132 4.21 3.39 -13.79
N THR A 133 5.39 3.97 -13.56
CA THR A 133 5.57 5.02 -12.56
C THR A 133 4.73 6.25 -12.88
N GLY A 134 4.67 6.66 -14.16
CA GLY A 134 3.84 7.79 -14.60
C GLY A 134 2.34 7.53 -14.37
N VAL A 135 1.85 6.33 -14.66
CA VAL A 135 0.45 5.95 -14.44
C VAL A 135 0.13 5.92 -12.95
N LEU A 136 1.00 5.35 -12.10
CA LEU A 136 0.82 5.33 -10.65
C LEU A 136 0.76 6.74 -10.06
N GLN A 137 1.64 7.63 -10.53
CA GLN A 137 1.60 9.05 -10.18
C GLN A 137 0.25 9.65 -10.55
N GLN A 138 -0.23 9.45 -11.79
CA GLN A 138 -1.53 9.93 -12.25
C GLN A 138 -2.70 9.35 -11.43
N MET A 139 -2.67 8.06 -11.10
CA MET A 139 -3.68 7.44 -10.23
C MET A 139 -3.68 8.03 -8.81
N TYR A 140 -2.54 8.48 -8.30
CA TYR A 140 -2.49 9.17 -7.03
C TYR A 140 -2.96 10.63 -7.13
N TYR A 141 -2.51 11.37 -8.16
CA TYR A 141 -2.76 12.80 -8.31
C TYR A 141 -4.12 13.15 -8.90
N ASP A 142 -4.49 12.49 -9.99
CA ASP A 142 -5.63 12.85 -10.83
C ASP A 142 -6.91 12.07 -10.48
N THR A 143 -6.85 11.22 -9.46
CA THR A 143 -8.05 10.55 -8.92
C THR A 143 -8.87 11.49 -8.05
N ALA A 144 -10.20 11.44 -8.27
CA ALA A 144 -11.21 12.13 -7.48
C ALA A 144 -11.41 11.49 -6.09
N TRP A 145 -10.41 11.64 -5.22
CA TRP A 145 -10.45 11.10 -3.86
C TRP A 145 -11.49 11.81 -2.97
N GLU A 146 -11.80 13.08 -3.24
CA GLU A 146 -12.60 13.95 -2.36
C GLU A 146 -11.98 14.03 -0.94
N GLU A 147 -12.80 14.17 0.10
CA GLU A 147 -12.32 14.18 1.49
C GLU A 147 -12.13 12.75 2.01
N LEU A 148 -10.89 12.38 2.34
CA LEU A 148 -10.54 11.11 2.96
C LEU A 148 -9.84 11.32 4.31
N ASP A 149 -10.20 10.51 5.30
CA ASP A 149 -9.46 10.43 6.55
C ASP A 149 -8.20 9.58 6.36
N TYR A 150 -8.30 8.50 5.58
CA TYR A 150 -7.21 7.58 5.29
C TYR A 150 -7.16 7.19 3.81
N LEU A 151 -5.98 7.24 3.23
CA LEU A 151 -5.65 6.57 1.97
C LEU A 151 -4.58 5.51 2.24
N LEU A 152 -4.93 4.25 2.03
CA LEU A 152 -3.96 3.16 2.07
C LEU A 152 -3.37 2.96 0.68
N ILE A 153 -2.05 2.84 0.59
CA ILE A 153 -1.36 2.51 -0.66
C ILE A 153 -0.83 1.08 -0.54
N ASP A 154 -1.35 0.17 -1.37
CA ASP A 154 -0.80 -1.18 -1.50
C ASP A 154 0.48 -1.11 -2.34
N MET A 155 1.63 -0.95 -1.70
CA MET A 155 2.89 -0.65 -2.39
C MET A 155 3.41 -1.89 -3.13
N PRO A 156 4.21 -1.73 -4.20
CA PRO A 156 4.94 -2.84 -4.78
C PRO A 156 5.86 -3.51 -3.74
N PRO A 157 6.13 -4.82 -3.84
CA PRO A 157 7.01 -5.51 -2.92
C PRO A 157 8.48 -5.12 -3.10
N GLY A 158 9.24 -5.24 -2.01
CA GLY A 158 10.70 -5.12 -1.99
C GLY A 158 11.21 -3.69 -1.98
N THR A 159 12.43 -3.52 -2.46
CA THR A 159 13.16 -2.24 -2.48
C THR A 159 13.49 -1.80 -3.91
N GLY A 160 12.60 -2.08 -4.85
CA GLY A 160 12.75 -1.68 -6.24
C GLY A 160 12.45 -0.19 -6.46
N ASP A 161 12.77 0.30 -7.66
CA ASP A 161 12.63 1.72 -8.00
C ASP A 161 11.20 2.24 -7.85
N ILE A 162 10.19 1.43 -8.18
CA ILE A 162 8.78 1.84 -8.06
C ILE A 162 8.42 2.11 -6.59
N ALA A 163 8.80 1.21 -5.67
CA ALA A 163 8.55 1.40 -4.25
C ALA A 163 9.26 2.66 -3.71
N LEU A 164 10.50 2.90 -4.15
CA LEU A 164 11.27 4.09 -3.79
C LEU A 164 10.63 5.37 -4.35
N THR A 165 10.15 5.36 -5.59
CA THR A 165 9.45 6.49 -6.20
C THR A 165 8.16 6.80 -5.45
N VAL A 166 7.35 5.79 -5.12
CA VAL A 166 6.12 5.97 -4.33
C VAL A 166 6.43 6.61 -2.97
N MET A 167 7.48 6.17 -2.27
CA MET A 167 7.87 6.78 -0.99
C MET A 167 8.37 8.24 -1.10
N ASN A 168 9.07 8.57 -2.18
CA ASN A 168 9.63 9.90 -2.39
C ASN A 168 8.59 10.90 -2.88
N GLU A 169 7.69 10.48 -3.76
CA GLU A 169 6.77 11.39 -4.43
C GLU A 169 5.46 11.58 -3.69
N PHE A 170 4.94 10.50 -3.08
CA PHE A 170 3.63 10.55 -2.45
C PHE A 170 3.79 11.09 -1.03
N ASN A 171 2.77 11.80 -0.55
CA ASN A 171 2.78 12.38 0.79
C ASN A 171 2.52 11.34 1.90
N ILE A 172 3.29 10.24 1.91
CA ILE A 172 3.16 9.16 2.89
C ILE A 172 3.54 9.69 4.28
N LYS A 173 2.59 9.59 5.20
CA LYS A 173 2.77 9.95 6.61
C LYS A 173 3.53 8.88 7.37
N GLU A 174 3.22 7.61 7.12
CA GLU A 174 3.85 6.47 7.77
C GLU A 174 3.75 5.20 6.92
N LEU A 175 4.63 4.24 7.19
CA LEU A 175 4.65 2.91 6.58
C LEU A 175 4.25 1.83 7.56
N ILE A 176 3.55 0.83 7.05
CA ILE A 176 3.29 -0.43 7.71
C ILE A 176 3.95 -1.54 6.91
N ILE A 177 4.75 -2.34 7.58
CA ILE A 177 5.43 -3.46 6.97
C ILE A 177 4.58 -4.72 7.14
N VAL A 178 4.41 -5.50 6.07
CA VAL A 178 3.76 -6.81 6.11
C VAL A 178 4.81 -7.88 5.80
N SER A 179 4.86 -8.91 6.63
CA SER A 179 5.87 -9.96 6.53
C SER A 179 5.35 -11.28 7.10
N THR A 180 5.97 -12.40 6.72
CA THR A 180 5.73 -13.71 7.34
C THR A 180 6.79 -14.00 8.41
N PRO A 181 6.58 -14.96 9.34
CA PRO A 181 7.57 -15.29 10.37
C PRO A 181 8.99 -15.54 9.83
N GLN A 182 9.10 -16.21 8.68
CA GLN A 182 10.39 -16.52 8.04
C GLN A 182 11.09 -15.26 7.52
N ASP A 183 10.31 -14.30 7.02
CA ASP A 183 10.83 -13.08 6.40
C ASP A 183 11.22 -12.03 7.43
N MET A 184 10.61 -12.05 8.61
CA MET A 184 10.89 -11.10 9.69
C MET A 184 12.36 -11.11 10.10
N VAL A 185 12.99 -12.28 10.06
CA VAL A 185 14.41 -12.46 10.38
C VAL A 185 15.32 -12.33 9.16
N SER A 186 14.77 -12.07 7.97
CA SER A 186 15.52 -11.96 6.73
C SER A 186 16.17 -10.59 6.54
N MET A 187 17.23 -10.54 5.73
CA MET A 187 17.81 -9.27 5.29
C MET A 187 16.87 -8.46 4.39
N ILE A 188 15.87 -9.10 3.79
CA ILE A 188 14.98 -8.47 2.80
C ILE A 188 14.11 -7.41 3.49
N VAL A 189 13.47 -7.77 4.60
CA VAL A 189 12.65 -6.82 5.38
C VAL A 189 13.52 -5.73 6.00
N LYS A 190 14.71 -6.07 6.50
CA LYS A 190 15.69 -5.08 6.98
C LYS A 190 16.09 -4.05 5.93
N LYS A 191 16.20 -4.44 4.66
CA LYS A 191 16.47 -3.50 3.56
C LYS A 191 15.30 -2.53 3.35
N VAL A 192 14.06 -2.98 3.49
CA VAL A 192 12.87 -2.11 3.41
C VAL A 192 12.87 -1.07 4.53
N VAL A 193 13.16 -1.48 5.78
CA VAL A 193 13.28 -0.56 6.92
C VAL A 193 14.35 0.51 6.67
N LYS A 194 15.55 0.08 6.26
CA LYS A 194 16.65 1.01 5.91
C LYS A 194 16.32 1.91 4.73
N MET A 195 15.53 1.44 3.76
CA MET A 195 15.08 2.24 2.64
C MET A 195 14.13 3.35 3.13
N ALA A 196 13.16 3.02 3.97
CA ALA A 196 12.25 3.97 4.60
C ALA A 196 12.98 5.05 5.41
N GLU A 197 13.99 4.65 6.20
CA GLU A 197 14.86 5.58 6.94
C GLU A 197 15.59 6.55 6.01
N LYS A 198 16.16 6.06 4.90
CA LYS A 198 16.88 6.89 3.92
C LYS A 198 15.98 7.95 3.27
N VAL A 199 14.74 7.61 2.96
CA VAL A 199 13.75 8.55 2.39
C VAL A 199 12.95 9.30 3.48
N LYS A 200 13.33 9.13 4.75
CA LYS A 200 12.75 9.80 5.92
C LYS A 200 11.23 9.61 6.04
N VAL A 201 10.75 8.40 5.72
CA VAL A 201 9.36 8.01 5.96
C VAL A 201 9.33 7.15 7.23
N PRO A 202 8.60 7.54 8.28
CA PRO A 202 8.56 6.77 9.52
C PRO A 202 7.85 5.44 9.30
N VAL A 203 8.37 4.39 9.91
CA VAL A 203 7.73 3.08 9.94
C VAL A 203 6.96 2.98 11.25
N ARG A 204 5.63 2.84 11.17
CA ARG A 204 4.78 2.70 12.36
C ARG A 204 4.99 1.37 13.04
N GLY A 205 5.19 0.32 12.25
CA GLY A 205 5.41 -1.03 12.77
C GLY A 205 5.22 -2.09 11.72
N VAL A 206 5.05 -3.32 12.19
CA VAL A 206 4.99 -4.52 11.36
C VAL A 206 3.78 -5.37 11.71
N VAL A 207 3.11 -5.87 10.67
CA VAL A 207 2.08 -6.90 10.76
C VAL A 207 2.72 -8.22 10.33
N GLU A 208 2.73 -9.18 11.25
CA GLU A 208 3.15 -10.54 10.93
C GLU A 208 1.93 -11.33 10.44
N ASN A 209 1.98 -11.77 9.18
CA ASN A 209 0.93 -12.52 8.53
C ASN A 209 1.30 -14.00 8.43
N MET A 210 0.27 -14.87 8.34
CA MET A 210 0.45 -16.32 8.29
C MET A 210 1.29 -16.86 9.47
N SER A 211 1.12 -16.27 10.65
CA SER A 211 1.96 -16.53 11.83
C SER A 211 1.65 -17.85 12.53
N TYR A 212 0.37 -18.25 12.50
CA TYR A 212 -0.11 -19.43 13.18
C TYR A 212 -1.37 -19.98 12.51
N ILE A 213 -1.72 -21.21 12.86
CA ILE A 213 -3.04 -21.81 12.62
C ILE A 213 -3.71 -21.93 13.98
N THR A 214 -5.01 -21.62 14.06
CA THR A 214 -5.80 -21.89 15.27
C THR A 214 -6.28 -23.34 15.20
N CYS A 215 -6.04 -24.14 16.23
CA CYS A 215 -6.63 -25.47 16.31
C CYS A 215 -8.12 -25.35 16.64
N ASP A 216 -8.99 -25.87 15.78
CA ASP A 216 -10.44 -25.76 15.96
C ASP A 216 -10.93 -26.40 17.26
N ASP A 217 -10.33 -27.54 17.65
CA ASP A 217 -10.73 -28.29 18.83
C ASP A 217 -10.31 -27.65 20.16
N CYS A 218 -9.15 -26.99 20.21
CA CYS A 218 -8.56 -26.52 21.47
C CYS A 218 -8.18 -25.03 21.49
N GLN A 219 -8.42 -24.30 20.40
CA GLN A 219 -8.13 -22.86 20.23
C GLN A 219 -6.66 -22.48 20.42
N LYS A 220 -5.76 -23.46 20.50
CA LYS A 220 -4.33 -23.22 20.64
C LYS A 220 -3.75 -22.69 19.32
N LYS A 221 -2.95 -21.64 19.41
CA LYS A 221 -2.13 -21.14 18.30
C LYS A 221 -0.99 -22.13 18.00
N ILE A 222 -1.04 -22.76 16.83
CA ILE A 222 0.01 -23.63 16.31
C ILE A 222 0.89 -22.82 15.37
N ARG A 223 2.14 -22.57 15.76
CA ARG A 223 3.11 -21.85 14.92
C ARG A 223 3.80 -22.79 13.96
N VAL A 224 3.49 -22.65 12.67
CA VAL A 224 3.96 -23.55 11.62
C VAL A 224 5.41 -23.26 11.22
N PHE A 225 5.79 -21.98 11.20
CA PHE A 225 7.04 -21.55 10.57
C PHE A 225 8.14 -21.12 11.53
N SER A 226 7.82 -20.88 12.81
CA SER A 226 8.79 -20.45 13.82
C SER A 226 8.30 -20.83 15.20
N LYS A 227 9.21 -21.09 16.14
CA LYS A 227 8.86 -21.26 17.56
C LYS A 227 8.77 -19.94 18.31
N LYS A 228 9.32 -18.87 17.74
CA LYS A 228 9.32 -17.54 18.32
C LYS A 228 7.96 -16.87 18.17
N SER A 229 7.63 -15.97 19.08
CA SER A 229 6.44 -15.13 18.96
C SER A 229 6.62 -14.03 17.91
N ALA A 230 5.52 -13.43 17.48
CA ALA A 230 5.55 -12.30 16.55
C ALA A 230 6.23 -11.06 17.16
N GLU A 231 6.15 -10.91 18.50
CA GLU A 231 6.85 -9.86 19.24
C GLU A 231 8.37 -10.04 19.16
N GLU A 232 8.88 -11.26 19.39
CA GLU A 232 10.31 -11.56 19.25
C GLU A 232 10.82 -11.30 17.81
N HIS A 233 9.99 -11.53 16.81
CA HIS A 233 10.31 -11.22 15.43
C HIS A 233 10.32 -9.71 15.16
N ALA A 234 9.36 -8.96 15.69
CA ALA A 234 9.28 -7.51 15.56
C ALA A 234 10.48 -6.82 16.25
N GLU A 235 10.93 -7.34 17.40
CA GLU A 235 12.15 -6.91 18.10
C GLU A 235 13.40 -7.03 17.22
N TYR A 236 13.52 -8.09 16.40
CA TYR A 236 14.65 -8.26 15.49
C TYR A 236 14.74 -7.17 14.41
N LEU A 237 13.60 -6.56 14.07
CA LEU A 237 13.51 -5.43 13.16
C LEU A 237 13.61 -4.08 13.89
N GLY A 238 13.54 -4.07 15.23
CA GLY A 238 13.48 -2.85 16.03
C GLY A 238 12.17 -2.07 15.80
N LEU A 239 11.08 -2.76 15.48
CA LEU A 239 9.79 -2.17 15.15
C LEU A 239 8.68 -2.64 16.09
N PRO A 240 7.63 -1.83 16.33
CA PRO A 240 6.44 -2.28 17.06
C PRO A 240 5.71 -3.36 16.27
N LEU A 241 5.25 -4.41 16.95
CA LEU A 241 4.26 -5.33 16.40
C LEU A 241 2.89 -4.63 16.39
N ILE A 242 2.31 -4.48 15.20
CA ILE A 242 0.97 -3.93 15.03
C ILE A 242 -0.08 -5.02 15.22
N GLY A 243 0.19 -6.21 14.66
CA GLY A 243 -0.77 -7.29 14.65
C GLY A 243 -0.15 -8.60 14.19
N GLU A 244 -0.76 -9.70 14.62
CA GLU A 244 -0.39 -11.06 14.26
C GLU A 244 -1.61 -11.78 13.65
N LEU A 245 -1.54 -12.10 12.37
CA LEU A 245 -2.65 -12.72 11.62
C LEU A 245 -2.43 -14.23 11.44
N PRO A 246 -3.48 -15.05 11.64
CA PRO A 246 -3.43 -16.47 11.34
C PRO A 246 -3.44 -16.75 9.84
N ILE A 247 -3.10 -17.98 9.48
CA ILE A 247 -3.54 -18.58 8.22
C ILE A 247 -5.03 -18.87 8.38
N ASN A 248 -5.86 -18.20 7.59
CA ASN A 248 -7.32 -18.28 7.64
C ASN A 248 -7.85 -18.76 6.28
N LEU A 249 -8.46 -19.95 6.28
CA LEU A 249 -8.95 -20.59 5.06
C LEU A 249 -10.25 -19.94 4.60
N GLU A 250 -11.12 -19.57 5.53
CA GLU A 250 -12.40 -18.92 5.31
C GLU A 250 -12.23 -17.57 4.61
N LEU A 251 -11.23 -16.78 5.00
CA LEU A 251 -10.85 -15.55 4.32
C LEU A 251 -10.37 -15.84 2.90
N THR A 252 -9.60 -16.93 2.71
CA THR A 252 -9.12 -17.33 1.37
C THR A 252 -10.30 -17.68 0.46
N GLU A 253 -11.27 -18.45 0.95
CA GLU A 253 -12.50 -18.74 0.23
C GLU A 253 -13.35 -17.49 -0.02
N ALA A 254 -13.41 -16.57 0.95
CA ALA A 254 -14.13 -15.31 0.79
C ALA A 254 -13.51 -14.43 -0.31
N LEU A 255 -12.17 -14.44 -0.45
CA LEU A 255 -11.46 -13.77 -1.53
C LEU A 255 -11.77 -14.39 -2.90
N GLU A 256 -11.89 -15.71 -3.00
CA GLU A 256 -12.28 -16.39 -4.24
C GLU A 256 -13.73 -16.10 -4.62
N LYS A 257 -14.62 -15.99 -3.64
CA LYS A 257 -16.04 -15.66 -3.81
C LYS A 257 -16.29 -14.15 -4.00
N GLY A 258 -15.28 -13.29 -3.81
CA GLY A 258 -15.41 -11.83 -3.91
C GLY A 258 -16.21 -11.19 -2.77
N ILE A 259 -16.21 -11.81 -1.59
CA ILE A 259 -16.96 -11.37 -0.39
C ILE A 259 -16.04 -11.15 0.82
N ALA A 260 -14.73 -10.97 0.60
CA ALA A 260 -13.77 -10.79 1.70
C ALA A 260 -14.03 -9.52 2.52
N GLU A 261 -14.53 -8.44 1.92
CA GLU A 261 -14.97 -7.25 2.65
C GLU A 261 -16.05 -7.59 3.68
N GLU A 262 -17.07 -8.37 3.29
CA GLU A 262 -18.18 -8.78 4.16
C GLU A 262 -17.68 -9.72 5.27
N TYR A 263 -16.90 -10.73 4.90
CA TYR A 263 -16.29 -11.66 5.85
C TYR A 263 -15.48 -10.94 6.94
N VAL A 264 -14.63 -9.99 6.53
CA VAL A 264 -13.79 -9.22 7.45
C VAL A 264 -14.61 -8.30 8.36
N LEU A 265 -15.73 -7.75 7.90
CA LEU A 265 -16.61 -6.93 8.73
C LEU A 265 -17.26 -7.74 9.86
N ASP A 266 -17.63 -8.99 9.58
CA ASP A 266 -18.35 -9.85 10.52
C ASP A 266 -17.41 -10.59 11.49
N ASP A 267 -16.17 -10.87 11.10
CA ASP A 267 -15.20 -11.59 11.93
C ASP A 267 -14.55 -10.66 13.00
N PRO A 268 -14.77 -10.93 14.31
CA PRO A 268 -14.24 -10.10 15.39
C PRO A 268 -12.70 -10.13 15.48
N LEU A 269 -12.04 -11.16 14.92
CA LEU A 269 -10.58 -11.30 14.93
C LEU A 269 -9.90 -10.04 14.40
N TYR A 270 -10.34 -9.53 13.26
CA TYR A 270 -9.69 -8.40 12.60
C TYR A 270 -9.90 -7.07 13.33
N SER A 271 -11.02 -6.93 14.04
CA SER A 271 -11.26 -5.75 14.88
C SER A 271 -10.27 -5.73 16.05
N LEU A 272 -10.08 -6.87 16.73
CA LEU A 272 -9.16 -7.02 17.85
C LEU A 272 -7.70 -6.78 17.45
N ILE A 273 -7.28 -7.33 16.30
CA ILE A 273 -5.88 -7.22 15.83
C ILE A 273 -5.49 -5.77 15.54
N PHE A 274 -6.43 -4.96 15.06
CA PHE A 274 -6.13 -3.61 14.62
C PHE A 274 -6.63 -2.52 15.56
N GLU A 275 -7.13 -2.86 16.75
CA GLU A 275 -7.65 -1.87 17.71
C GLU A 275 -6.67 -0.72 18.01
N GLY A 276 -5.35 -1.00 18.08
CA GLY A 276 -4.28 -0.03 18.33
C GLY A 276 -3.76 0.76 17.11
N LEU A 277 -4.29 0.50 15.90
CA LEU A 277 -3.92 1.28 14.70
C LEU A 277 -4.62 2.65 14.61
N TYR A 278 -5.64 2.89 15.42
CA TYR A 278 -6.59 3.98 15.23
C TYR A 278 -6.63 4.91 16.43
#